data_AF-A0A6A5A0Z9-F1
#
_entry.id   AF-A0A6A5A0Z9-F1
#
_cell.length_a   1.000
_cell.length_b   1.000
_cell.length_c   1.000
_cell.angle_alpha   90.00
_cell.angle_beta   90.00
_cell.angle_gamma   90.00
#
_symmetry.space_group_name_H-M   'P 1'
#
loop_
_entity.id
_entity.type
_entity.pdbx_description
1 polymer ?
#
loop_
_entity_poly.entity_id
_entity_poly.type
_entity_poly.pdbx_seq_one_letter_code
_entity_poly.pdbx_strand_id
1 'polypeptide(L)'
;MAADKTPRDDDVEDVQDDGGAVNESLQADTRLVELLQSGDLSEAVMEKFQTMIEPFQEQGQLLDPLLRDMVTPVVRRIQSVFSSMASTSPSSAFPFQVLDAATRIHLHRACQILYLLCKVRGYKTIVKLMPHDVAEFEPVLLLLQSQDRDDFSTWEIRFVLLLWLSILALVPFDLKSIDSSLDGHEEHGESIAIVADIIAICKTYLQDSGPTQQAAALCLARLL
;
A
#
# COMPACT_ATOMS: atom_id res chain seq x y z
N MET A 1 -50.33 25.75 -71.52
CA MET A 1 -51.34 25.01 -70.72
C MET A 1 -50.87 23.56 -70.70
N ALA A 2 -50.39 22.94 -69.64
CA ALA A 2 -50.22 23.25 -68.22
C ALA A 2 -48.95 22.49 -67.73
N ALA A 3 -48.11 23.13 -66.90
CA ALA A 3 -47.74 22.69 -65.55
C ALA A 3 -47.32 21.21 -65.38
N ASP A 4 -46.02 20.97 -65.11
CA ASP A 4 -45.63 20.09 -64.01
C ASP A 4 -44.27 20.51 -63.45
N LYS A 5 -44.17 20.52 -62.12
CA LYS A 5 -43.11 21.12 -61.32
C LYS A 5 -42.83 20.10 -60.21
N THR A 6 -41.66 19.46 -60.24
CA THR A 6 -41.19 18.58 -59.16
C THR A 6 -39.70 18.86 -58.90
N PRO A 7 -39.31 19.23 -57.66
CA PRO A 7 -37.91 19.31 -57.27
C PRO A 7 -37.40 17.90 -56.93
N ARG A 8 -36.15 17.60 -57.28
CA ARG A 8 -35.44 16.41 -56.77
C ARG A 8 -34.82 16.78 -55.44
N ASP A 9 -35.21 16.05 -54.41
CA ASP A 9 -34.66 16.09 -53.06
C ASP A 9 -33.18 15.67 -53.06
N ASP A 10 -32.34 16.54 -52.48
CA ASP A 10 -30.99 16.20 -52.04
C ASP A 10 -31.12 15.50 -50.67
N ASP A 11 -31.25 14.16 -50.67
CA ASP A 11 -31.11 13.35 -49.46
C ASP A 11 -29.62 13.31 -49.07
N VAL A 12 -29.20 14.29 -48.27
CA VAL A 12 -27.98 14.19 -47.47
C VAL A 12 -28.29 13.25 -46.30
N GLU A 13 -27.86 12.00 -46.41
CA GLU A 13 -27.82 11.09 -45.26
C GLU A 13 -26.85 11.66 -44.21
N ASP A 14 -27.40 12.34 -43.21
CA ASP A 14 -26.73 12.67 -41.96
C ASP A 14 -26.33 11.34 -41.29
N VAL A 15 -25.06 10.96 -41.46
CA VAL A 15 -24.40 9.95 -40.64
C VAL A 15 -24.36 10.51 -39.22
N GLN A 16 -25.34 10.15 -38.41
CA GLN A 16 -25.29 10.31 -36.96
C GLN A 16 -24.13 9.45 -36.44
N ASP A 17 -22.99 10.11 -36.28
CA ASP A 17 -21.87 9.69 -35.46
C ASP A 17 -22.38 9.52 -34.01
N ASP A 18 -22.87 8.33 -33.69
CA ASP A 18 -23.21 7.90 -32.33
C ASP A 18 -21.93 7.57 -31.54
N GLY A 19 -20.98 8.50 -31.54
CA GLY A 19 -19.83 8.55 -30.64
C GLY A 19 -20.21 9.14 -29.28
N GLY A 20 -21.47 8.95 -28.85
CA GLY A 20 -22.07 9.53 -27.65
C GLY A 20 -21.60 8.88 -26.35
N ALA A 21 -20.46 9.35 -25.84
CA ALA A 21 -20.21 9.59 -24.43
C ALA A 21 -20.63 8.49 -23.42
N VAL A 22 -19.84 7.42 -23.30
CA VAL A 22 -19.72 6.70 -22.02
C VAL A 22 -18.73 7.46 -21.14
N ASN A 23 -19.07 8.70 -20.79
CA ASN A 23 -18.42 9.38 -19.68
C ASN A 23 -19.36 9.23 -18.48
N GLU A 24 -19.55 7.97 -18.05
CA GLU A 24 -20.06 7.70 -16.72
C GLU A 24 -19.16 8.47 -15.76
N SER A 25 -19.73 9.48 -15.10
CA SER A 25 -18.98 10.27 -14.13
C SER A 25 -18.55 9.33 -13.01
N LEU A 26 -17.31 8.85 -13.05
CA LEU A 26 -16.73 8.11 -11.93
C LEU A 26 -16.85 9.01 -10.70
N GLN A 27 -17.60 8.53 -9.72
CA GLN A 27 -17.72 9.17 -8.42
C GLN A 27 -17.19 8.21 -7.37
N ALA A 28 -16.46 8.75 -6.39
CA ALA A 28 -15.95 7.95 -5.30
C ALA A 28 -17.11 7.39 -4.47
N ASP A 29 -17.29 6.07 -4.54
CA ASP A 29 -18.40 5.36 -3.90
C ASP A 29 -18.02 4.98 -2.46
N THR A 30 -18.86 5.34 -1.49
CA THR A 30 -18.68 5.00 -0.07
C THR A 30 -18.65 3.49 0.18
N ARG A 31 -19.18 2.67 -0.75
CA ARG A 31 -19.07 1.21 -0.71
C ARG A 31 -17.63 0.71 -0.64
N LEU A 32 -16.67 1.43 -1.22
CA LEU A 32 -15.23 1.11 -1.11
C LEU A 32 -14.77 1.14 0.36
N VAL A 33 -15.23 2.14 1.11
CA VAL A 33 -14.93 2.29 2.54
C VAL A 33 -15.65 1.21 3.34
N GLU A 34 -16.93 0.97 3.05
CA GLU A 34 -17.73 -0.06 3.74
C GLU A 34 -17.12 -1.45 3.61
N LEU A 35 -16.58 -1.81 2.44
CA LEU A 35 -15.89 -3.10 2.26
C LEU A 35 -14.67 -3.23 3.18
N LEU A 36 -13.86 -2.19 3.31
CA LEU A 36 -12.65 -2.23 4.13
C LEU A 36 -12.94 -2.17 5.64
N GLN A 37 -14.06 -1.54 6.01
CA GLN A 37 -14.55 -1.49 7.39
C GLN A 37 -15.32 -2.75 7.79
N SER A 38 -15.92 -3.46 6.82
CA SER A 38 -16.56 -4.75 7.05
C SER A 38 -15.54 -5.79 7.52
N GLY A 39 -15.99 -6.74 8.34
CA GLY A 39 -15.19 -7.68 9.15
C GLY A 39 -13.88 -8.20 8.53
N ASP A 40 -13.85 -9.46 8.08
CA ASP A 40 -12.65 -10.06 7.49
C ASP A 40 -12.46 -9.62 6.03
N LEU A 41 -11.22 -9.37 5.61
CA LEU A 41 -10.86 -9.18 4.22
C LEU A 41 -10.89 -10.55 3.52
N SER A 42 -12.07 -11.13 3.28
CA SER A 42 -12.18 -12.40 2.56
C SER A 42 -11.75 -12.24 1.09
N GLU A 43 -11.48 -13.36 0.42
CA GLU A 43 -11.11 -13.35 -1.01
C GLU A 43 -12.16 -12.63 -1.87
N ALA A 44 -13.46 -12.86 -1.62
CA ALA A 44 -14.54 -12.17 -2.31
C ALA A 44 -14.56 -10.64 -2.06
N VAL A 45 -14.20 -10.20 -0.85
CA VAL A 45 -14.07 -8.77 -0.54
C VAL A 45 -12.87 -8.16 -1.29
N MET A 46 -11.75 -8.89 -1.35
CA MET A 46 -10.55 -8.47 -2.07
C MET A 46 -10.83 -8.31 -3.57
N GLU A 47 -11.45 -9.31 -4.20
CA GLU A 47 -11.84 -9.26 -5.62
C GLU A 47 -12.77 -8.08 -5.91
N LYS A 48 -13.84 -7.94 -5.10
CA LYS A 48 -14.81 -6.86 -5.27
C LYS A 48 -14.16 -5.49 -5.09
N PHE A 49 -13.27 -5.35 -4.10
CA PHE A 49 -12.52 -4.12 -3.89
C PHE A 49 -11.64 -3.78 -5.10
N GLN A 50 -10.91 -4.78 -5.62
CA GLN A 50 -10.06 -4.60 -6.80
C GLN A 50 -10.86 -4.13 -8.02
N THR A 51 -12.00 -4.77 -8.31
CA THR A 51 -12.87 -4.36 -9.43
C THR A 51 -13.42 -2.95 -9.26
N MET A 52 -13.74 -2.53 -8.04
CA MET A 52 -14.26 -1.17 -7.80
C MET A 52 -13.18 -0.10 -7.81
N ILE A 53 -11.94 -0.41 -7.42
CA ILE A 53 -10.86 0.57 -7.36
C ILE A 53 -10.13 0.74 -8.71
N GLU A 54 -10.14 -0.28 -9.57
CA GLU A 54 -9.43 -0.28 -10.86
C GLU A 54 -9.85 0.85 -11.82
N PRO A 55 -11.13 1.20 -11.97
CA PRO A 55 -11.55 2.33 -12.82
C PRO A 55 -10.93 3.67 -12.42
N PHE A 56 -10.54 3.85 -11.16
CA PHE A 56 -9.93 5.08 -10.67
C PHE A 56 -8.44 5.22 -11.04
N GLN A 57 -7.80 4.25 -11.71
CA GLN A 57 -6.37 4.33 -12.06
C GLN A 57 -6.04 5.57 -12.92
N GLU A 58 -6.93 5.95 -13.85
CA GLU A 58 -6.74 7.13 -14.71
C GLU A 58 -7.02 8.46 -13.98
N GLN A 59 -7.85 8.44 -12.94
CA GLN A 59 -8.30 9.62 -12.20
C GLN A 59 -8.29 9.40 -10.68
N GLY A 60 -7.15 8.96 -10.14
CA GLY A 60 -7.03 8.55 -8.74
C GLY A 60 -7.39 9.64 -7.73
N GLN A 61 -7.26 10.93 -8.10
CA GLN A 61 -7.64 12.08 -7.27
C GLN A 61 -9.12 12.09 -6.85
N LEU A 62 -9.99 11.41 -7.58
CA LEU A 62 -11.40 11.31 -7.22
C LEU A 62 -11.59 10.59 -5.88
N LEU A 63 -10.67 9.70 -5.50
CA LEU A 63 -10.71 8.97 -4.24
C LEU A 63 -10.27 9.81 -3.04
N ASP A 64 -9.62 10.96 -3.23
CA ASP A 64 -9.01 11.77 -2.16
C ASP A 64 -9.93 12.02 -0.95
N PRO A 65 -11.24 12.30 -1.12
CA PRO A 65 -12.17 12.47 0.00
C PRO A 65 -12.35 11.20 0.86
N LEU A 66 -12.20 10.01 0.28
CA LEU A 66 -12.42 8.72 0.95
C LEU A 66 -11.11 8.04 1.40
N LEU A 67 -9.95 8.45 0.86
CA LEU A 67 -8.67 7.76 1.09
C LEU A 67 -8.33 7.57 2.56
N ARG A 68 -8.57 8.58 3.41
CA ARG A 68 -8.30 8.48 4.84
C ARG A 68 -9.12 7.34 5.47
N ASP A 69 -10.40 7.26 5.12
CA ASP A 69 -11.33 6.29 5.68
C ASP A 69 -11.10 4.87 5.13
N MET A 70 -10.42 4.76 3.98
CA MET A 70 -9.94 3.49 3.42
C MET A 70 -8.61 3.05 4.05
N VAL A 71 -7.62 3.95 4.13
CA VAL A 71 -6.26 3.62 4.62
C VAL A 71 -6.26 3.32 6.11
N THR A 72 -6.97 4.12 6.92
CA THR A 72 -6.99 3.99 8.38
C THR A 72 -7.36 2.58 8.88
N PRO A 73 -8.48 1.96 8.46
CA PRO A 73 -8.82 0.61 8.92
C PRO A 73 -7.83 -0.45 8.42
N VAL A 74 -7.28 -0.29 7.22
CA VAL A 74 -6.32 -1.25 6.65
C VAL A 74 -5.00 -1.22 7.43
N VAL A 75 -4.49 -0.03 7.73
CA VAL A 75 -3.29 0.15 8.55
C VAL A 75 -3.50 -0.39 9.97
N ARG A 76 -4.67 -0.14 10.57
CA ARG A 76 -5.01 -0.67 11.90
C ARG A 76 -4.94 -2.20 11.94
N ARG A 77 -5.33 -2.90 10.86
CA ARG A 77 -5.21 -4.36 10.77
C ARG A 77 -3.74 -4.80 10.82
N ILE A 78 -2.84 -4.09 10.14
CA ILE A 78 -1.39 -4.35 10.20
C ILE A 78 -0.86 -4.11 11.61
N GLN A 79 -1.22 -2.99 12.25
CA GLN A 79 -0.82 -2.67 13.63
C GLN A 79 -1.35 -3.69 14.66
N SER A 80 -2.52 -4.30 14.41
CA SER A 80 -3.03 -5.39 15.24
C SER A 80 -2.10 -6.61 15.20
N VAL A 81 -1.43 -6.87 14.08
CA VAL A 81 -0.42 -7.93 13.97
C VAL A 81 0.85 -7.54 14.72
N PHE A 82 1.26 -6.28 14.68
CA PHE A 82 2.38 -5.79 15.50
C PHE A 82 2.12 -6.00 17.00
N SER A 83 0.89 -5.69 17.43
CA SER A 83 0.48 -5.85 18.83
C SER A 83 0.43 -7.31 19.27
N SER A 84 -0.01 -8.23 18.39
CA SER A 84 -0.03 -9.67 18.70
C SER A 84 1.39 -10.25 18.78
N MET A 85 2.31 -9.77 17.95
CA MET A 85 3.73 -10.13 18.03
C MET A 85 4.34 -9.69 19.36
N ALA A 86 4.11 -8.44 19.79
CA ALA A 86 4.64 -7.90 21.04
C ALA A 86 4.12 -8.62 22.29
N SER A 87 2.86 -9.06 22.27
CA SER A 87 2.22 -9.72 23.42
C SER A 87 2.72 -11.15 23.66
N THR A 88 3.29 -11.79 22.63
CA THR A 88 3.64 -13.22 22.66
C THR A 88 5.08 -13.47 23.14
N SER A 89 5.98 -12.47 23.06
CA SER A 89 7.32 -12.56 23.63
C SER A 89 7.94 -11.16 23.85
N PRO A 90 8.38 -10.82 25.08
CA PRO A 90 9.06 -9.55 25.37
C PRO A 90 10.57 -9.55 25.04
N SER A 91 11.10 -10.61 24.42
CA SER A 91 12.53 -10.72 24.08
C SER A 91 12.72 -11.00 22.59
N SER A 92 13.47 -10.10 21.95
CA SER A 92 14.08 -10.09 20.61
C SER A 92 13.70 -11.22 19.63
N ALA A 93 13.15 -10.79 18.48
CA ALA A 93 12.92 -11.56 17.24
C ALA A 93 11.88 -12.69 17.33
N PHE A 94 10.61 -12.33 17.08
CA PHE A 94 9.59 -13.30 16.70
C PHE A 94 9.60 -13.47 15.17
N PRO A 95 9.99 -14.62 14.61
CA PRO A 95 9.99 -14.82 13.17
C PRO A 95 8.55 -14.79 12.63
N PHE A 96 8.30 -14.07 11.53
CA PHE A 96 7.06 -14.09 10.75
C PHE A 96 6.48 -15.49 10.52
N GLN A 97 7.34 -16.51 10.41
CA GLN A 97 6.96 -17.90 10.23
C GLN A 97 6.21 -18.50 11.44
N VAL A 98 6.36 -17.91 12.63
CA VAL A 98 5.71 -18.34 13.87
C VAL A 98 4.30 -17.75 14.02
N LEU A 99 3.96 -16.71 13.24
CA LEU A 99 2.57 -16.25 13.14
C LEU A 99 1.70 -17.40 12.65
N ASP A 100 0.48 -17.53 13.17
CA ASP A 100 -0.46 -18.51 12.63
C ASP A 100 -0.84 -18.18 11.17
N ALA A 101 -1.28 -19.19 10.43
CA ALA A 101 -1.58 -19.04 9.02
C ALA A 101 -2.69 -18.00 8.75
N ALA A 102 -3.68 -17.85 9.63
CA ALA A 102 -4.77 -16.90 9.44
C ALA A 102 -4.25 -15.46 9.58
N THR A 103 -3.45 -15.19 10.61
CA THR A 103 -2.81 -13.88 10.82
C THR A 103 -1.94 -13.47 9.63
N ARG A 104 -1.16 -14.41 9.05
CA ARG A 104 -0.36 -14.13 7.85
C ARG A 104 -1.22 -13.79 6.64
N ILE A 105 -2.33 -14.49 6.43
CA ILE A 105 -3.28 -14.22 5.35
C ILE A 105 -3.90 -12.83 5.53
N HIS A 106 -4.34 -12.49 6.75
CA HIS A 106 -4.93 -11.18 7.04
C HIS A 106 -3.94 -10.04 6.82
N LEU A 107 -2.69 -10.21 7.25
CA LEU A 107 -1.61 -9.26 7.01
C LEU A 107 -1.35 -9.09 5.50
N HIS A 108 -1.21 -10.20 4.76
CA HIS A 108 -0.96 -10.17 3.33
C HIS A 108 -2.05 -9.41 2.59
N ARG A 109 -3.32 -9.72 2.89
CA ARG A 109 -4.47 -9.03 2.27
C ARG A 109 -4.53 -7.55 2.61
N ALA A 110 -4.23 -7.16 3.85
CA ALA A 110 -4.13 -5.75 4.21
C ALA A 110 -3.03 -5.02 3.40
N CYS A 111 -1.86 -5.65 3.23
CA CYS A 111 -0.78 -5.12 2.41
C CYS A 111 -1.14 -5.06 0.92
N GLN A 112 -1.89 -6.04 0.39
CA GLN A 112 -2.41 -6.01 -0.98
C GLN A 112 -3.35 -4.81 -1.21
N ILE A 113 -4.24 -4.52 -0.26
CA ILE A 113 -5.11 -3.33 -0.34
C ILE A 113 -4.28 -2.04 -0.36
N LEU A 114 -3.28 -1.91 0.52
CA LEU A 114 -2.39 -0.75 0.53
C LEU A 114 -1.61 -0.62 -0.77
N TYR A 115 -1.13 -1.72 -1.34
CA TYR A 115 -0.48 -1.71 -2.64
C TYR A 115 -1.44 -1.23 -3.75
N LEU A 116 -2.67 -1.73 -3.80
CA LEU A 116 -3.67 -1.28 -4.78
C LEU A 116 -3.96 0.22 -4.65
N LEU A 117 -4.09 0.73 -3.43
CA LEU A 117 -4.24 2.16 -3.17
C LEU A 117 -3.02 2.96 -3.64
N CYS A 118 -1.81 2.46 -3.39
CA CYS A 118 -0.57 3.05 -3.89
C CYS A 118 -0.49 3.03 -5.41
N LYS A 119 -0.96 1.97 -6.07
CA LYS A 119 -0.99 1.83 -7.53
C LYS A 119 -1.96 2.83 -8.16
N VAL A 120 -3.15 2.98 -7.59
CA VAL A 120 -4.22 3.84 -8.14
C VAL A 120 -3.94 5.33 -7.88
N ARG A 121 -3.58 5.69 -6.65
CA ARG A 121 -3.43 7.09 -6.27
C ARG A 121 -1.99 7.60 -6.30
N GLY A 122 -1.03 6.71 -6.09
CA GLY A 122 0.37 7.02 -5.89
C GLY A 122 0.79 6.90 -4.42
N TYR A 123 1.95 6.25 -4.19
CA TYR A 123 2.47 5.97 -2.85
C TYR A 123 2.64 7.22 -1.99
N LYS A 124 3.05 8.36 -2.57
CA LYS A 124 3.31 9.62 -1.83
C LYS A 124 2.08 10.13 -1.08
N THR A 125 0.89 9.87 -1.60
CA THR A 125 -0.36 10.26 -0.95
C THR A 125 -0.70 9.26 0.16
N ILE A 126 -0.56 7.96 -0.11
CA ILE A 126 -0.90 6.90 0.84
C ILE A 126 0.01 6.95 2.07
N VAL A 127 1.33 7.10 1.90
CA VAL A 127 2.26 7.16 3.04
C VAL A 127 2.00 8.32 3.98
N LYS A 128 1.45 9.44 3.49
CA LYS A 128 1.07 10.58 4.35
C LYS A 128 -0.11 10.28 5.28
N LEU A 129 -0.88 9.25 4.96
CA LEU A 129 -2.02 8.78 5.76
C LEU A 129 -1.62 7.66 6.73
N MET A 130 -0.42 7.10 6.59
CA MET A 130 0.10 6.08 7.49
C MET A 130 0.68 6.73 8.76
N PRO A 131 0.67 6.06 9.92
CA PRO A 131 1.31 6.51 11.14
C PRO A 131 2.82 6.69 10.97
N HIS A 132 3.36 7.77 11.52
CA HIS A 132 4.80 8.09 11.50
C HIS A 132 5.41 8.09 12.91
N ASP A 133 4.81 7.32 13.83
CA ASP A 133 5.29 7.23 15.20
C ASP A 133 6.53 6.33 15.29
N VAL A 134 7.44 6.67 16.22
CA VAL A 134 8.64 5.89 16.55
C VAL A 134 8.26 4.46 16.95
N ALA A 135 7.14 4.31 17.64
CA ALA A 135 6.63 3.01 18.10
C ALA A 135 6.37 2.00 16.96
N GLU A 136 6.20 2.47 15.73
CA GLU A 136 5.99 1.60 14.56
C GLU A 136 7.29 1.11 13.93
N PHE A 137 8.43 1.74 14.24
CA PHE A 137 9.70 1.46 13.56
C PHE A 137 10.21 0.05 13.81
N GLU A 138 10.37 -0.33 15.07
CA GLU A 138 10.90 -1.64 15.44
C GLU A 138 10.01 -2.78 14.92
N PRO A 139 8.66 -2.77 15.10
CA PRO A 139 7.79 -3.79 14.53
C PRO A 139 7.89 -3.90 13.00
N VAL A 140 7.97 -2.78 12.28
CA VAL A 140 8.12 -2.78 10.82
C VAL A 140 9.46 -3.40 10.41
N LEU A 141 10.54 -3.04 11.09
CA LEU A 141 11.88 -3.57 10.81
C LEU A 141 11.96 -5.08 11.09
N LEU A 142 11.49 -5.54 12.25
CA LEU A 142 11.50 -6.95 12.63
C LEU A 142 10.64 -7.81 11.68
N LEU A 143 9.46 -7.30 11.29
CA LEU A 143 8.60 -8.01 10.35
C LEU A 143 9.24 -8.12 8.97
N LEU A 144 9.94 -7.06 8.52
CA LEU A 144 10.65 -7.06 7.26
C LEU A 144 11.85 -8.03 7.27
N GLN A 145 12.63 -8.05 8.35
CA GLN A 145 13.75 -8.98 8.54
C GLN A 145 13.33 -10.45 8.53
N SER A 146 12.09 -10.73 8.95
CA SER A 146 11.59 -12.10 9.03
C SER A 146 10.88 -12.59 7.77
N GLN A 147 10.75 -11.76 6.72
CA GLN A 147 10.19 -12.20 5.44
C GLN A 147 11.11 -13.20 4.73
N ASP A 148 10.55 -14.30 4.25
CA ASP A 148 11.27 -15.23 3.36
C ASP A 148 11.47 -14.58 1.99
N ARG A 149 12.70 -14.45 1.50
CA ARG A 149 12.95 -13.78 0.22
C ARG A 149 12.57 -14.61 -0.99
N ASP A 150 12.62 -15.93 -0.86
CA ASP A 150 12.35 -16.84 -1.97
C ASP A 150 10.83 -17.07 -2.14
N ASP A 151 10.02 -16.56 -1.21
CA ASP A 151 8.57 -16.52 -1.32
C ASP A 151 8.09 -15.32 -2.15
N PHE A 152 7.94 -15.54 -3.45
CA PHE A 152 7.42 -14.53 -4.38
C PHE A 152 5.94 -14.18 -4.19
N SER A 153 5.18 -14.90 -3.34
CA SER A 153 3.74 -14.67 -3.15
C SER A 153 3.41 -13.50 -2.20
N THR A 154 4.35 -13.12 -1.34
CA THR A 154 4.14 -12.14 -0.25
C THR A 154 4.86 -10.80 -0.50
N TRP A 155 5.16 -10.50 -1.77
CA TRP A 155 5.92 -9.31 -2.14
C TRP A 155 5.21 -7.99 -1.75
N GLU A 156 3.88 -7.96 -1.68
CA GLU A 156 3.12 -6.78 -1.23
C GLU A 156 3.43 -6.43 0.22
N ILE A 157 3.70 -7.44 1.08
CA ILE A 157 4.11 -7.21 2.46
C ILE A 157 5.44 -6.46 2.46
N ARG A 158 6.44 -6.97 1.72
CA ARG A 158 7.76 -6.35 1.61
C ARG A 158 7.68 -4.93 1.06
N PHE A 159 6.90 -4.73 0.01
CA PHE A 159 6.67 -3.42 -0.59
C PHE A 159 6.12 -2.42 0.44
N VAL A 160 5.06 -2.78 1.16
CA VAL A 160 4.42 -1.90 2.16
C VAL A 160 5.37 -1.61 3.32
N LEU A 161 6.09 -2.61 3.83
CA LEU A 161 7.03 -2.43 4.94
C LEU A 161 8.23 -1.56 4.56
N LEU A 162 8.82 -1.76 3.38
CA LEU A 162 9.89 -0.89 2.87
C LEU A 162 9.41 0.55 2.70
N LEU A 163 8.18 0.73 2.20
CA LEU A 163 7.59 2.03 2.02
C LEU A 163 7.32 2.72 3.37
N TRP A 164 6.83 1.97 4.37
CA TRP A 164 6.60 2.47 5.72
C TRP A 164 7.93 2.81 6.42
N LEU A 165 8.91 1.92 6.35
CA LEU A 165 10.25 2.16 6.90
C LEU A 165 10.89 3.41 6.29
N SER A 166 10.70 3.63 4.98
CA SER A 166 11.22 4.82 4.29
C SER A 166 10.68 6.14 4.83
N ILE A 167 9.44 6.17 5.35
CA ILE A 167 8.87 7.39 5.94
C ILE A 167 9.25 7.51 7.41
N LEU A 168 9.33 6.40 8.14
CA LEU A 168 9.78 6.39 9.53
C LEU A 168 11.23 6.87 9.64
N ALA A 169 12.10 6.48 8.71
CA ALA A 169 13.49 6.93 8.66
C ALA A 169 13.67 8.46 8.49
N LEU A 170 12.63 9.20 8.06
CA LEU A 170 12.68 10.67 7.94
C LEU A 170 12.25 11.40 9.20
N VAL A 171 11.64 10.72 10.17
CA VAL A 171 11.16 11.35 11.39
C VAL A 171 12.38 11.68 12.26
N PRO A 172 12.47 12.88 12.86
CA PRO A 172 13.61 13.31 13.66
C PRO A 172 13.57 12.65 15.06
N PHE A 173 13.53 11.33 15.11
CA PHE A 173 13.78 10.58 16.33
C PHE A 173 15.24 10.14 16.34
N ASP A 174 15.83 10.11 17.53
CA ASP A 174 17.13 9.49 17.68
C ASP A 174 16.92 7.98 17.54
N LEU A 175 17.54 7.35 16.54
CA LEU A 175 17.53 5.88 16.40
C LEU A 175 18.04 5.19 17.68
N LYS A 176 18.80 5.92 18.50
CA LYS A 176 19.22 5.53 19.85
C LYS A 176 18.08 5.30 20.84
N SER A 177 16.89 5.84 20.59
CA SER A 177 15.73 5.75 21.52
C SER A 177 14.83 4.53 21.29
N ILE A 178 15.09 3.76 20.23
CA ILE A 178 14.21 2.67 19.77
C ILE A 178 14.61 1.31 20.35
N ASP A 179 15.85 1.16 20.82
CA ASP A 179 16.32 -0.15 21.27
C ASP A 179 15.77 -0.51 22.66
N SER A 180 14.89 -1.51 22.70
CA SER A 180 14.35 -2.12 23.93
C SER A 180 15.18 -3.32 24.40
N SER A 181 16.33 -3.60 23.77
CA SER A 181 17.17 -4.77 24.05
C SER A 181 18.50 -4.38 24.69
N LEU A 182 18.71 -4.88 25.91
CA LEU A 182 19.97 -5.03 26.64
C LEU A 182 20.55 -3.79 27.35
N ASP A 183 20.70 -3.97 28.66
CA ASP A 183 21.47 -3.13 29.56
C ASP A 183 22.90 -2.87 29.06
N GLY A 184 23.14 -1.65 28.61
CA GLY A 184 24.35 -0.86 28.88
C GLY A 184 25.68 -1.36 28.35
N HIS A 185 25.95 -1.24 27.05
CA HIS A 185 27.32 -1.09 26.51
C HIS A 185 27.31 -0.39 25.12
N GLU A 186 27.97 0.78 24.99
CA GLU A 186 28.34 1.49 23.74
C GLU A 186 27.22 2.05 22.80
N GLU A 187 26.51 3.05 23.31
CA GLU A 187 25.37 3.79 22.71
C GLU A 187 25.52 4.36 21.27
N HIS A 188 26.75 4.52 20.74
CA HIS A 188 26.98 5.04 19.38
C HIS A 188 27.22 3.95 18.34
N GLY A 189 27.67 2.77 18.75
CA GLY A 189 27.95 1.64 17.86
C GLY A 189 26.67 0.92 17.38
N GLU A 190 25.64 0.88 18.21
CA GLU A 190 24.42 0.11 17.97
C GLU A 190 23.45 0.80 17.00
N SER A 191 23.29 2.13 17.07
CA SER A 191 22.52 2.87 16.05
C SER A 191 23.14 2.73 14.66
N ILE A 192 24.47 2.66 14.59
CA ILE A 192 25.18 2.40 13.32
C ILE A 192 24.87 0.99 12.81
N ALA A 193 24.70 0.00 13.71
CA ALA A 193 24.32 -1.36 13.34
C ALA A 193 22.89 -1.43 12.77
N ILE A 194 21.90 -0.78 13.40
CA ILE A 194 20.51 -0.73 12.89
C ILE A 194 20.46 -0.11 11.49
N VAL A 195 21.15 1.02 11.30
CA VAL A 195 21.24 1.68 9.97
C VAL A 195 21.93 0.76 8.97
N ALA A 196 23.02 0.09 9.36
CA ALA A 196 23.71 -0.87 8.50
C ALA A 196 22.82 -2.05 8.11
N ASP A 197 22.01 -2.56 9.03
CA ASP A 197 21.03 -3.63 8.78
C ASP A 197 19.96 -3.17 7.79
N ILE A 198 19.41 -1.97 7.96
CA ILE A 198 18.44 -1.41 7.01
C ILE A 198 19.06 -1.24 5.62
N ILE A 199 20.31 -0.75 5.54
CA ILE A 199 21.05 -0.66 4.27
C ILE A 199 21.21 -2.04 3.66
N ALA A 200 21.57 -3.06 4.45
CA ALA A 200 21.73 -4.43 3.96
C ALA A 200 20.42 -5.01 3.43
N ILE A 201 19.30 -4.80 4.14
CA ILE A 201 17.96 -5.20 3.70
C ILE A 201 17.57 -4.49 2.41
N CYS A 202 17.75 -3.16 2.34
CA CYS A 202 17.42 -2.40 1.13
C CYS A 202 18.24 -2.88 -0.07
N LYS A 203 19.57 -3.06 0.09
CA LYS A 203 20.44 -3.60 -0.97
C LYS A 203 20.01 -4.98 -1.44
N THR A 204 19.54 -5.80 -0.52
CA THR A 204 19.01 -7.12 -0.80
C THR A 204 17.75 -7.03 -1.68
N TYR A 205 16.81 -6.14 -1.36
CA TYR A 205 15.58 -5.94 -2.15
C TYR A 205 15.77 -5.08 -3.41
N LEU A 206 16.91 -4.40 -3.59
CA LEU A 206 17.26 -3.77 -4.88
C LEU A 206 17.48 -4.80 -6.00
N GLN A 207 17.73 -6.07 -5.65
CA GLN A 207 17.87 -7.17 -6.61
C GLN A 207 16.53 -7.71 -7.10
N ASP A 208 15.44 -7.40 -6.40
CA ASP A 208 14.10 -7.78 -6.83
C ASP A 208 13.68 -6.96 -8.06
N SER A 209 12.63 -7.39 -8.76
CA SER A 209 12.04 -6.65 -9.87
C SER A 209 10.71 -6.02 -9.45
N GLY A 210 10.38 -4.86 -10.03
CA GLY A 210 9.05 -4.26 -9.88
C GLY A 210 8.90 -3.37 -8.64
N PRO A 211 7.74 -3.36 -7.97
CA PRO A 211 7.43 -2.40 -6.92
C PRO A 211 8.37 -2.47 -5.70
N THR A 212 8.73 -3.68 -5.26
CA THR A 212 9.59 -3.88 -4.09
C THR A 212 10.97 -3.23 -4.27
N GLN A 213 11.55 -3.34 -5.47
CA GLN A 213 12.80 -2.68 -5.82
C GLN A 213 12.71 -1.15 -5.69
N GLN A 214 11.62 -0.57 -6.18
CA GLN A 214 11.39 0.87 -6.11
C GLN A 214 11.21 1.35 -4.66
N ALA A 215 10.49 0.59 -3.84
CA ALA A 215 10.34 0.88 -2.41
C ALA A 215 11.69 0.77 -1.66
N ALA A 216 12.52 -0.23 -1.98
CA ALA A 216 13.85 -0.38 -1.42
C ALA A 216 14.78 0.78 -1.82
N ALA A 217 14.77 1.19 -3.09
CA ALA A 217 15.52 2.33 -3.57
C ALA A 217 15.10 3.63 -2.86
N LEU A 218 13.79 3.84 -2.69
CA LEU A 218 13.25 4.99 -1.97
C LEU A 218 13.66 4.98 -0.49
N CYS A 219 13.60 3.82 0.17
CA CYS A 219 14.02 3.66 1.56
C CYS A 219 15.51 4.00 1.72
N LEU A 220 16.36 3.44 0.86
CA LEU A 220 17.79 3.73 0.87
C LEU A 220 18.09 5.21 0.62
N ALA A 221 17.41 5.84 -0.34
CA ALA A 221 17.60 7.25 -0.69
C ALA A 221 17.16 8.23 0.41
N ARG A 222 16.34 7.80 1.36
CA ARG A 222 15.91 8.63 2.51
C ARG A 222 16.76 8.41 3.76
N LEU A 223 17.47 7.30 3.81
CA LEU A 223 18.36 6.92 4.91
C LEU A 223 19.78 7.48 4.72
N LEU A 224 20.20 7.69 3.47
CA LEU A 224 21.48 8.29 3.06
C LEU A 224 21.37 9.81 2.89
#